data_AF-A0A9R1Q4X5-F1
#
_entry.id   AF-A0A9R1Q4X5-F1
#
_cell.length_a   1.000
_cell.length_b   1.000
_cell.length_c   1.000
_cell.angle_alpha   90.00
_cell.angle_beta   90.00
_cell.angle_gamma   90.00
#
_symmetry.space_group_name_H-M   'P 1'
#
loop_
_entity.id
_entity.type
_entity.pdbx_description
1 polymer ?
#
loop_
_entity_poly.entity_id
_entity_poly.type
_entity_poly.pdbx_seq_one_letter_code
_entity_poly.pdbx_strand_id
1 'polypeptide(L)'
;MSFPVKFHHKTHRLCFTKVDTQAKHSTYKRRGGELDMDLTISAVASEFVSRFISFLINKYSYSSHVRLEEKVERLQHLLMRVHTVVEEADGRYIMNSRMVMQLQLLSEAMYQGYHVVDTFRYQSFVDKGISEVCNSSILPFAIPLKRTRTIECTRRDKVVNLDLDGALKTMQSVVANMMEFVVLLGGCDRMVRRPYDSYLYYENIMFGRHAEKQMLLNFLLQQNTPGDEPSVLPIIGGCTVGKKTLVAHVCRDERVQSRFSSVLHLSGENLLKILEHESTMLGKMLVVVEFASNIDDNDWRTFHSFVKRLARGSKVIIISKLQRSARFGSVKPIFLNNLSFEELWYLFKTLAFGSANPEEHPRLVPIAQEYAKMLHMEESLLVINPVADVLRNNLNVQFWLFLLKKRRRMLERNLSIYGVDLKIQMEQGYPLDLTDYAMNPLRAIPYSAIVPRKKELPTVTLGDLVADPSVRPKGEFNLVTWESRIPPYNSASYFVPDWVQDMREGTLLPGRKRREFHV
;
A
#
# COMPACT_ATOMS: atom_id res chain seq x y z
N MET A 1 -20.65 0.34 -4.28
CA MET A 1 -21.92 -0.20 -3.77
C MET A 1 -22.84 -0.51 -4.95
N SER A 2 -23.12 -1.80 -5.19
CA SER A 2 -24.37 -2.34 -5.76
C SER A 2 -24.20 -3.84 -6.02
N PHE A 3 -24.68 -4.69 -5.11
CA PHE A 3 -24.81 -6.14 -5.29
C PHE A 3 -26.29 -6.49 -5.54
N PRO A 4 -26.65 -7.29 -6.56
CA PRO A 4 -27.97 -7.90 -6.63
C PRO A 4 -27.92 -9.35 -6.11
N VAL A 5 -28.71 -9.63 -5.08
CA VAL A 5 -28.96 -10.98 -4.55
C VAL A 5 -30.17 -11.58 -5.27
N LYS A 6 -30.04 -12.79 -5.82
CA LYS A 6 -31.18 -13.63 -6.26
C LYS A 6 -31.18 -14.96 -5.52
N PHE A 7 -32.28 -15.23 -4.81
CA PHE A 7 -32.57 -16.49 -4.13
C PHE A 7 -33.20 -17.51 -5.09
N HIS A 8 -32.78 -18.78 -5.00
CA HIS A 8 -33.55 -19.91 -5.51
C HIS A 8 -33.63 -21.04 -4.47
N HIS A 9 -34.85 -21.31 -4.02
CA HIS A 9 -35.24 -22.46 -3.20
C HIS A 9 -35.40 -23.71 -4.06
N LYS A 10 -34.85 -24.85 -3.63
CA LYS A 10 -35.41 -26.18 -3.93
C LYS A 10 -35.31 -27.10 -2.72
N THR A 11 -36.49 -27.47 -2.22
CA THR A 11 -36.76 -28.53 -1.25
C THR A 11 -36.84 -29.90 -1.93
N HIS A 12 -36.26 -30.95 -1.32
CA HIS A 12 -36.70 -32.33 -1.56
C HIS A 12 -36.75 -33.15 -0.27
N ARG A 13 -37.90 -33.80 -0.07
CA ARG A 13 -38.26 -34.73 1.01
C ARG A 13 -37.60 -36.10 0.82
N LEU A 14 -37.19 -36.73 1.91
CA LEU A 14 -36.86 -38.14 2.00
C LEU A 14 -38.10 -38.95 2.44
N CYS A 15 -38.38 -40.04 1.73
CA CYS A 15 -39.31 -41.09 2.17
C CYS A 15 -38.50 -42.35 2.50
N PHE A 16 -38.75 -42.92 3.68
CA PHE A 16 -38.28 -44.25 4.10
C PHE A 16 -39.43 -45.26 3.93
N THR A 17 -39.12 -46.46 3.42
CA THR A 17 -39.98 -47.64 3.58
C THR A 17 -39.14 -48.86 3.96
N LYS A 18 -39.60 -49.52 5.02
CA LYS A 18 -39.16 -50.81 5.61
C LYS A 18 -39.44 -52.00 4.68
N VAL A 19 -38.64 -53.06 4.81
CA VAL A 19 -39.03 -54.49 4.64
C VAL A 19 -38.12 -55.28 5.60
N ASP A 20 -38.59 -55.68 6.78
CA ASP A 20 -39.27 -56.95 7.15
C ASP A 20 -38.39 -58.22 7.11
N THR A 21 -38.29 -58.80 8.30
CA THR A 21 -37.60 -60.03 8.71
C THR A 21 -38.50 -61.25 8.52
N GLN A 22 -37.95 -62.37 8.06
CA GLN A 22 -38.48 -63.70 8.37
C GLN A 22 -37.36 -64.73 8.60
N ALA A 23 -37.52 -65.46 9.70
CA ALA A 23 -36.65 -66.51 10.20
C ALA A 23 -36.96 -67.87 9.56
N LYS A 24 -35.98 -68.79 9.56
CA LYS A 24 -36.22 -70.24 9.70
C LYS A 24 -34.97 -70.97 10.22
N HIS A 25 -35.21 -71.86 11.18
CA HIS A 25 -34.29 -72.74 11.89
C HIS A 25 -33.71 -73.88 11.02
N SER A 26 -32.46 -74.30 11.30
CA SER A 26 -32.10 -75.73 11.47
C SER A 26 -30.76 -75.89 12.21
N THR A 27 -30.75 -76.80 13.19
CA THR A 27 -29.66 -77.19 14.11
C THR A 27 -28.63 -78.16 13.50
N TYR A 28 -27.32 -78.04 13.82
CA TYR A 28 -26.45 -79.12 14.37
C TYR A 28 -24.98 -78.66 14.65
N LYS A 29 -24.65 -78.49 15.93
CA LYS A 29 -23.46 -78.98 16.69
C LYS A 29 -22.10 -79.25 15.99
N ARG A 30 -21.08 -78.40 16.28
CA ARG A 30 -19.70 -78.71 16.84
C ARG A 30 -18.74 -77.52 16.63
N ARG A 31 -18.47 -76.73 17.68
CA ARG A 31 -17.17 -76.57 18.39
C ARG A 31 -15.93 -76.36 17.50
N GLY A 32 -15.33 -75.17 17.62
CA GLY A 32 -13.89 -75.07 17.85
C GLY A 32 -13.03 -74.24 16.89
N GLY A 33 -13.60 -73.48 15.96
CA GLY A 33 -12.81 -72.63 15.04
C GLY A 33 -13.48 -71.35 14.55
N GLU A 34 -14.72 -71.06 14.98
CA GLU A 34 -15.54 -69.98 14.42
C GLU A 34 -15.47 -68.67 15.22
N LEU A 35 -15.15 -68.76 16.52
CA LEU A 35 -15.02 -67.59 17.40
C LEU A 35 -13.84 -66.68 17.03
N ASP A 36 -12.77 -67.23 16.46
CA ASP A 36 -11.57 -66.45 16.06
C ASP A 36 -11.78 -65.78 14.69
N MET A 37 -12.57 -66.41 13.82
CA MET A 37 -12.93 -65.85 12.52
C MET A 37 -13.95 -64.71 12.67
N ASP A 38 -14.93 -64.84 13.56
CA ASP A 38 -15.86 -63.74 13.89
C ASP A 38 -15.17 -62.58 14.62
N LEU A 39 -14.18 -62.86 15.49
CA LEU A 39 -13.38 -61.81 16.13
C LEU A 39 -12.53 -61.06 15.10
N THR A 40 -11.92 -61.77 14.16
CA THR A 40 -11.10 -61.16 13.09
C THR A 40 -11.95 -60.41 12.07
N ILE A 41 -13.13 -60.92 11.71
CA ILE A 41 -14.10 -60.22 10.85
C ILE A 41 -14.64 -58.96 11.57
N SER A 42 -14.94 -59.04 12.87
CA SER A 42 -15.36 -57.89 13.68
C SER A 42 -14.24 -56.85 13.83
N ALA A 43 -12.99 -57.28 13.99
CA ALA A 43 -11.84 -56.38 14.05
C ALA A 43 -11.62 -55.66 12.71
N VAL A 44 -11.66 -56.39 11.60
CA VAL A 44 -11.56 -55.82 10.25
C VAL A 44 -12.74 -54.88 9.96
N ALA A 45 -13.96 -55.27 10.30
CA ALA A 45 -15.15 -54.42 10.15
C ALA A 45 -15.04 -53.15 11.01
N SER A 46 -14.52 -53.25 12.24
CA SER A 46 -14.31 -52.10 13.11
C SER A 46 -13.25 -51.13 12.56
N GLU A 47 -12.21 -51.64 11.90
CA GLU A 47 -11.21 -50.81 11.24
C GLU A 47 -11.76 -50.14 9.98
N PHE A 48 -12.59 -50.84 9.19
CA PHE A 48 -13.29 -50.23 8.06
C PHE A 48 -14.30 -49.17 8.52
N VAL A 49 -15.05 -49.41 9.60
CA VAL A 49 -15.97 -48.42 10.19
C VAL A 49 -15.18 -47.24 10.76
N SER A 50 -14.05 -47.47 11.43
CA SER A 50 -13.18 -46.40 11.94
C SER A 50 -12.57 -45.58 10.82
N ARG A 51 -12.10 -46.22 9.73
CA ARG A 51 -11.61 -45.53 8.53
C ARG A 51 -12.72 -44.79 7.81
N PHE A 52 -13.93 -45.34 7.76
CA PHE A 52 -15.11 -44.70 7.15
C PHE A 52 -15.60 -43.50 7.98
N ILE A 53 -15.64 -43.62 9.31
CA ILE A 53 -15.93 -42.51 10.22
C ILE A 53 -14.82 -41.47 10.14
N SER A 54 -13.54 -41.87 10.09
CA SER A 54 -12.41 -40.95 9.92
C SER A 54 -12.48 -40.23 8.58
N PHE A 55 -12.82 -40.93 7.50
CA PHE A 55 -13.05 -40.36 6.18
C PHE A 55 -14.25 -39.41 6.19
N LEU A 56 -15.34 -39.77 6.86
CA LEU A 56 -16.50 -38.91 7.02
C LEU A 56 -16.16 -37.68 7.86
N ILE A 57 -15.45 -37.79 8.98
CA ILE A 57 -14.97 -36.65 9.80
C ILE A 57 -14.08 -35.74 8.96
N ASN A 58 -13.18 -36.32 8.15
CA ASN A 58 -12.31 -35.57 7.24
C ASN A 58 -13.12 -34.88 6.12
N LYS A 59 -14.20 -35.51 5.65
CA LYS A 59 -15.18 -34.97 4.68
C LYS A 59 -16.14 -33.95 5.33
N TYR A 60 -16.42 -34.06 6.63
CA TYR A 60 -17.21 -33.13 7.45
C TYR A 60 -16.41 -31.90 7.88
N SER A 61 -15.16 -31.73 7.43
CA SER A 61 -14.47 -30.42 7.35
C SER A 61 -15.30 -29.36 6.57
N TYR A 62 -16.33 -29.78 5.84
CA TYR A 62 -17.38 -28.91 5.32
C TYR A 62 -18.09 -28.08 6.43
N SER A 63 -18.26 -28.63 7.64
CA SER A 63 -18.83 -27.91 8.79
C SER A 63 -17.90 -26.82 9.32
N SER A 64 -16.58 -27.05 9.33
CA SER A 64 -15.61 -26.02 9.73
C SER A 64 -15.53 -24.90 8.70
N HIS A 65 -15.68 -25.20 7.41
CA HIS A 65 -15.74 -24.20 6.35
C HIS A 65 -16.97 -23.30 6.47
N VAL A 66 -18.17 -23.86 6.67
CA VAL A 66 -19.40 -23.07 6.89
C VAL A 66 -19.25 -22.14 8.11
N ARG A 67 -18.68 -22.63 9.21
CA ARG A 67 -18.42 -21.81 10.41
C ARG A 67 -17.38 -20.71 10.17
N LEU A 68 -16.41 -20.92 9.29
CA LEU A 68 -15.41 -19.92 8.90
C LEU A 68 -16.00 -18.88 7.94
N GLU A 69 -16.86 -19.30 7.01
CA GLU A 69 -17.61 -18.39 6.14
C GLU A 69 -18.51 -17.46 6.94
N GLU A 70 -19.26 -17.97 7.93
CA GLU A 70 -20.05 -17.15 8.86
C GLU A 70 -19.19 -16.12 9.62
N LYS A 71 -17.99 -16.52 10.07
CA LYS A 71 -17.03 -15.62 10.72
C LYS A 71 -16.56 -14.52 9.77
N VAL A 72 -16.30 -14.86 8.52
CA VAL A 72 -15.84 -13.92 7.48
C VAL A 72 -16.95 -12.96 7.08
N GLU A 73 -18.19 -13.43 6.92
CA GLU A 73 -19.37 -12.58 6.69
C GLU A 73 -19.56 -11.60 7.86
N ARG A 74 -19.47 -12.09 9.10
CA ARG A 74 -19.54 -11.23 10.29
C ARG A 74 -18.43 -10.19 10.31
N LEU A 75 -17.20 -10.56 9.94
CA LEU A 75 -16.07 -9.64 9.86
C LEU A 75 -16.32 -8.58 8.79
N GLN A 76 -16.82 -8.95 7.61
CA GLN A 76 -17.18 -8.03 6.54
C GLN A 76 -18.25 -7.03 6.98
N HIS A 77 -19.30 -7.48 7.68
CA HIS A 77 -20.33 -6.59 8.22
C HIS A 77 -19.74 -5.56 9.20
N LEU A 78 -18.82 -5.97 10.07
CA LEU A 78 -18.14 -5.05 11.00
C LEU A 78 -17.23 -4.07 10.25
N LEU A 79 -16.46 -4.55 9.27
CA LEU A 79 -15.62 -3.72 8.42
C LEU A 79 -16.42 -2.67 7.65
N MET A 80 -17.57 -3.04 7.10
CA MET A 80 -18.46 -2.09 6.42
C MET A 80 -18.91 -0.95 7.36
N ARG A 81 -19.20 -1.27 8.62
CA ARG A 81 -19.56 -0.25 9.63
C ARG A 81 -18.39 0.68 9.94
N VAL A 82 -17.19 0.12 10.18
CA VAL A 82 -15.98 0.92 10.45
C VAL A 82 -15.63 1.79 9.24
N HIS A 83 -15.67 1.22 8.03
CA HIS A 83 -15.37 1.93 6.79
C HIS A 83 -16.32 3.10 6.57
N THR A 84 -17.63 2.90 6.79
CA THR A 84 -18.63 4.00 6.71
C THR A 84 -18.28 5.15 7.67
N VAL A 85 -17.81 4.83 8.87
CA VAL A 85 -17.40 5.85 9.86
C VAL A 85 -16.12 6.58 9.43
N VAL A 86 -15.14 5.85 8.88
CA VAL A 86 -13.90 6.45 8.34
C VAL A 86 -14.20 7.36 7.15
N GLU A 87 -15.09 6.94 6.23
CA GLU A 87 -15.52 7.76 5.09
C GLU A 87 -16.27 9.02 5.52
N GLU A 88 -17.18 8.93 6.50
CA GLU A 88 -17.87 10.10 7.05
C GLU A 88 -16.90 11.04 7.77
N ALA A 89 -15.88 10.49 8.45
CA ALA A 89 -14.84 11.26 9.13
C ALA A 89 -13.91 11.99 8.16
N ASP A 90 -13.55 11.37 7.03
CA ASP A 90 -12.70 12.01 6.00
C ASP A 90 -13.41 13.20 5.31
N GLY A 91 -14.75 13.21 5.34
CA GLY A 91 -15.59 14.30 4.83
C GLY A 91 -15.90 15.42 5.82
N ARG A 92 -15.25 15.46 7.00
CA ARG A 92 -15.50 16.45 8.06
C ARG A 92 -14.22 17.11 8.56
N TYR A 93 -14.34 18.30 9.13
CA TYR A 93 -13.25 19.01 9.80
C TYR A 93 -13.16 18.60 11.27
N ILE A 94 -12.15 17.79 11.63
CA ILE A 94 -11.98 17.23 12.97
C ILE A 94 -10.90 18.01 13.73
N MET A 95 -11.33 19.03 14.49
CA MET A 95 -10.41 19.88 15.27
C MET A 95 -9.85 19.19 16.52
N ASN A 96 -10.59 18.23 17.09
CA ASN A 96 -10.21 17.57 18.34
C ASN A 96 -9.10 16.53 18.09
N SER A 97 -7.94 16.72 18.73
CA SER A 97 -6.77 15.85 18.54
C SER A 97 -6.99 14.40 18.99
N ARG A 98 -7.85 14.15 19.99
CA ARG A 98 -8.21 12.78 20.42
C ARG A 98 -9.10 12.09 19.39
N MET A 99 -10.01 12.83 18.76
CA MET A 99 -10.83 12.30 17.66
C MET A 99 -9.97 11.98 16.43
N VAL A 100 -8.96 12.80 16.11
CA VAL A 100 -8.00 12.47 15.05
C VAL A 100 -7.23 11.17 15.34
N MET A 101 -6.83 10.95 16.60
CA MET A 101 -6.20 9.68 17.00
C MET A 101 -7.17 8.50 16.89
N GLN A 102 -8.45 8.68 17.25
CA GLN A 102 -9.46 7.63 17.05
C GLN A 102 -9.64 7.31 15.56
N LEU A 103 -9.69 8.31 14.68
CA LEU A 103 -9.75 8.09 13.23
C LEU A 103 -8.56 7.27 12.71
N GLN A 104 -7.35 7.56 13.21
CA GLN A 104 -6.17 6.78 12.88
C GLN A 104 -6.32 5.30 13.27
N LEU A 105 -6.72 5.03 14.52
CA LEU A 105 -6.92 3.66 15.01
C LEU A 105 -8.02 2.92 14.25
N LEU A 106 -9.12 3.60 13.89
CA LEU A 106 -10.20 3.04 13.07
C LEU A 106 -9.69 2.65 11.67
N SER A 107 -8.90 3.53 11.04
CA SER A 107 -8.31 3.31 9.72
C SER A 107 -7.32 2.14 9.73
N GLU A 108 -6.41 2.09 10.71
CA GLU A 108 -5.43 1.00 10.86
C GLU A 108 -6.12 -0.36 11.04
N ALA A 109 -7.10 -0.42 11.95
CA ALA A 109 -7.88 -1.64 12.17
C ALA A 109 -8.60 -2.05 10.88
N MET A 110 -9.22 -1.11 10.17
CA MET A 110 -9.95 -1.37 8.93
C MET A 110 -9.08 -2.05 7.88
N TYR A 111 -7.88 -1.52 7.60
CA TYR A 111 -6.97 -2.11 6.61
C TYR A 111 -6.47 -3.49 7.03
N GLN A 112 -6.15 -3.68 8.32
CA GLN A 112 -5.81 -5.00 8.86
C GLN A 112 -6.93 -6.02 8.67
N GLY A 113 -8.17 -5.64 8.97
CA GLY A 113 -9.31 -6.55 8.80
C GLY A 113 -9.57 -6.88 7.33
N TYR A 114 -9.46 -5.92 6.40
CA TYR A 114 -9.56 -6.21 4.97
C TYR A 114 -8.47 -7.16 4.48
N HIS A 115 -7.22 -6.98 4.94
CA HIS A 115 -6.12 -7.88 4.62
C HIS A 115 -6.38 -9.32 5.11
N VAL A 116 -6.94 -9.49 6.32
CA VAL A 116 -7.33 -10.82 6.84
C VAL A 116 -8.45 -11.45 6.00
N VAL A 117 -9.46 -10.66 5.61
CA VAL A 117 -10.55 -11.13 4.72
C VAL A 117 -9.98 -11.60 3.38
N ASP A 118 -9.08 -10.84 2.76
CA ASP A 118 -8.45 -11.23 1.49
C ASP A 118 -7.60 -12.49 1.65
N THR A 119 -6.80 -12.56 2.72
CA THR A 119 -5.94 -13.71 3.00
C THR A 119 -6.77 -14.99 3.10
N PHE A 120 -7.90 -14.94 3.81
CA PHE A 120 -8.83 -16.06 3.89
C PHE A 120 -9.47 -16.39 2.53
N ARG A 121 -10.05 -15.40 1.85
CA ARG A 121 -10.78 -15.60 0.58
C ARG A 121 -9.91 -16.21 -0.51
N TYR A 122 -8.66 -15.76 -0.61
CA TYR A 122 -7.76 -16.17 -1.68
C TYR A 122 -6.76 -17.25 -1.24
N GLN A 123 -6.86 -17.77 -0.02
CA GLN A 123 -5.92 -18.75 0.55
C GLN A 123 -5.68 -19.96 -0.37
N SER A 124 -6.75 -20.54 -0.94
CA SER A 124 -6.65 -21.70 -1.83
C SER A 124 -5.98 -21.38 -3.17
N PHE A 125 -5.98 -20.12 -3.57
CA PHE A 125 -5.34 -19.63 -4.78
C PHE A 125 -3.91 -19.17 -4.53
N VAL A 126 -3.58 -18.77 -3.30
CA VAL A 126 -2.20 -18.45 -2.90
C VAL A 126 -1.30 -19.68 -3.11
N ASP A 127 -1.72 -20.89 -2.75
CA ASP A 127 -0.89 -22.09 -2.98
C ASP A 127 -0.68 -22.43 -4.47
N LYS A 128 -1.70 -22.19 -5.30
CA LYS A 128 -1.62 -22.42 -6.75
C LYS A 128 -0.80 -21.32 -7.44
N GLY A 129 -1.05 -20.06 -7.09
CA GLY A 129 -0.35 -18.88 -7.59
C GLY A 129 1.12 -18.88 -7.16
N ILE A 130 1.43 -19.21 -5.90
CA ILE A 130 2.81 -19.39 -5.43
C ILE A 130 3.47 -20.53 -6.18
N SER A 131 2.79 -21.66 -6.48
CA SER A 131 3.41 -22.70 -7.30
C SER A 131 3.74 -22.21 -8.72
N GLU A 132 2.88 -21.41 -9.33
CA GLU A 132 3.12 -20.80 -10.66
C GLU A 132 4.22 -19.73 -10.62
N VAL A 133 4.37 -19.00 -9.50
CA VAL A 133 5.42 -18.00 -9.25
C VAL A 133 6.76 -18.69 -8.93
N CYS A 134 6.78 -19.70 -8.07
CA CYS A 134 7.94 -20.43 -7.58
C CYS A 134 8.50 -21.45 -8.58
N ASN A 135 7.70 -21.97 -9.51
CA ASN A 135 8.19 -22.84 -10.60
C ASN A 135 9.12 -22.11 -11.60
N SER A 136 9.49 -20.85 -11.34
CA SER A 136 10.31 -20.04 -12.25
C SER A 136 11.48 -19.27 -11.63
N SER A 137 11.90 -19.54 -10.39
CA SER A 137 13.18 -18.98 -9.90
C SER A 137 13.75 -19.72 -8.69
N ILE A 138 14.96 -20.25 -8.88
CA ILE A 138 15.98 -20.46 -7.85
C ILE A 138 16.41 -19.07 -7.38
N LEU A 139 16.20 -18.74 -6.11
CA LEU A 139 16.85 -17.61 -5.43
C LEU A 139 17.66 -18.13 -4.22
N PRO A 140 18.82 -17.54 -3.88
CA PRO A 140 19.71 -18.04 -2.82
C PRO A 140 19.29 -17.71 -1.38
N PHE A 141 18.15 -17.07 -1.12
CA PHE A 141 17.78 -16.63 0.24
C PHE A 141 16.44 -17.17 0.76
N ALA A 142 15.84 -18.16 0.09
CA ALA A 142 14.82 -18.98 0.71
C ALA A 142 15.48 -20.23 1.29
N ILE A 143 15.34 -20.46 2.60
CA ILE A 143 15.65 -21.74 3.23
C ILE A 143 14.96 -22.85 2.41
N PRO A 144 15.68 -23.86 1.91
CA PRO A 144 15.09 -24.87 1.05
C PRO A 144 14.23 -25.79 1.90
N LEU A 145 12.92 -25.50 2.02
CA LEU A 145 11.97 -26.50 2.51
C LEU A 145 11.76 -27.57 1.44
N LYS A 146 12.66 -28.55 1.42
CA LYS A 146 12.40 -29.84 0.79
C LYS A 146 11.30 -30.55 1.59
N ARG A 147 10.09 -30.53 1.00
CA ARG A 147 9.17 -31.68 0.87
C ARG A 147 8.68 -32.35 2.18
N THR A 148 7.55 -31.89 2.72
CA THR A 148 6.61 -32.70 3.53
C THR A 148 5.15 -32.31 3.26
N ARG A 149 4.52 -32.97 2.28
CA ARG A 149 3.24 -32.56 1.67
C ARG A 149 1.95 -32.95 2.40
N THR A 150 1.97 -33.21 3.70
CA THR A 150 0.74 -33.63 4.42
C THR A 150 0.52 -33.00 5.79
N ILE A 151 1.49 -32.26 6.35
CA ILE A 151 1.33 -31.61 7.68
C ILE A 151 1.16 -30.09 7.56
N GLU A 152 1.59 -29.48 6.45
CA GLU A 152 1.63 -28.02 6.27
C GLU A 152 0.24 -27.36 6.16
N CYS A 153 -0.75 -28.01 5.53
CA CYS A 153 -2.12 -27.47 5.44
C CYS A 153 -2.74 -27.28 6.82
N THR A 154 -2.63 -28.29 7.70
CA THR A 154 -3.24 -28.23 9.05
C THR A 154 -2.64 -27.15 9.94
N ARG A 155 -1.36 -26.79 9.75
CA ARG A 155 -0.71 -25.71 10.52
C ARG A 155 -1.07 -24.33 9.96
N ARG A 156 -1.20 -24.19 8.65
CA ARG A 156 -1.54 -22.91 8.01
C ARG A 156 -3.01 -22.55 8.18
N ASP A 157 -3.93 -23.51 8.07
CA ASP A 157 -5.36 -23.29 8.34
C ASP A 157 -5.60 -22.85 9.79
N LYS A 158 -4.80 -23.36 10.74
CA LYS A 158 -4.83 -22.90 12.13
C LYS A 158 -4.38 -21.44 12.24
N VAL A 159 -3.28 -21.05 11.59
CA VAL A 159 -2.80 -19.66 11.59
C VAL A 159 -3.85 -18.70 11.02
N VAL A 160 -4.41 -19.02 9.85
CA VAL A 160 -5.46 -18.19 9.22
C VAL A 160 -6.71 -18.07 10.11
N ASN A 161 -7.11 -19.15 10.80
CA ASN A 161 -8.24 -19.11 11.73
C ASN A 161 -7.92 -18.28 12.99
N LEU A 162 -6.69 -18.34 13.52
CA LEU A 162 -6.24 -17.47 14.62
C LEU A 162 -6.24 -15.99 14.19
N ASP A 163 -5.75 -15.68 12.99
CA ASP A 163 -5.74 -14.32 12.45
C ASP A 163 -7.17 -13.79 12.23
N LEU A 164 -8.08 -14.64 11.75
CA LEU A 164 -9.49 -14.33 11.59
C LEU A 164 -10.19 -14.06 12.94
N ASP A 165 -9.95 -14.91 13.95
CA ASP A 165 -10.49 -14.72 15.29
C ASP A 165 -9.90 -13.46 15.97
N GLY A 166 -8.62 -13.18 15.73
CA GLY A 166 -7.95 -11.95 16.16
C GLY A 166 -8.61 -10.71 15.54
N ALA A 167 -8.76 -10.70 14.21
CA ALA A 167 -9.39 -9.60 13.49
C ALA A 167 -10.84 -9.38 13.92
N LEU A 168 -11.61 -10.45 14.12
CA LEU A 168 -12.98 -10.35 14.64
C LEU A 168 -13.03 -9.73 16.03
N LYS A 169 -12.16 -10.14 16.96
CA LYS A 169 -12.09 -9.55 18.30
C LYS A 169 -11.70 -8.08 18.24
N THR A 170 -10.69 -7.73 17.44
CA THR A 170 -10.28 -6.34 17.22
C THR A 170 -11.42 -5.51 16.66
N MET A 171 -12.12 -5.99 15.63
CA MET A 171 -13.25 -5.30 15.02
C MET A 171 -14.44 -5.12 15.95
N GLN A 172 -14.76 -6.14 16.75
CA GLN A 172 -15.82 -6.06 17.76
C GLN A 172 -15.49 -5.01 18.83
N SER A 173 -14.24 -4.98 19.29
CA SER A 173 -13.76 -3.96 20.24
C SER A 173 -13.85 -2.56 19.63
N VAL A 174 -13.36 -2.39 18.40
CA VAL A 174 -13.41 -1.12 17.68
C VAL A 174 -14.84 -0.61 17.52
N VAL A 175 -15.76 -1.46 17.06
CA VAL A 175 -17.16 -1.10 16.84
C VAL A 175 -17.89 -0.81 18.16
N ALA A 176 -17.54 -1.48 19.24
CA ALA A 176 -18.10 -1.18 20.57
C ALA A 176 -17.65 0.20 21.08
N ASN A 177 -16.42 0.60 20.78
CA ASN A 177 -15.81 1.83 21.29
C ASN A 177 -15.98 3.05 20.38
N MET A 178 -16.51 2.90 19.15
CA MET A 178 -16.65 4.03 18.21
C MET A 178 -17.88 4.91 18.45
N MET A 179 -18.79 4.55 19.37
CA MET A 179 -20.07 5.27 19.55
C MET A 179 -19.86 6.76 19.92
N GLU A 180 -19.01 7.03 20.91
CA GLU A 180 -18.70 8.41 21.32
C GLU A 180 -18.07 9.21 20.16
N PHE A 181 -17.16 8.58 19.43
CA PHE A 181 -16.54 9.18 18.24
C PHE A 181 -17.60 9.58 17.20
N VAL A 182 -18.54 8.68 16.88
CA VAL A 182 -19.62 8.93 15.90
C VAL A 182 -20.53 10.07 16.35
N VAL A 183 -20.90 10.12 17.64
CA VAL A 183 -21.73 11.19 18.20
C VAL A 183 -21.02 12.55 18.09
N LEU A 184 -19.76 12.62 18.52
CA LEU A 184 -18.96 13.85 18.44
C LEU A 184 -18.72 14.27 16.99
N LEU A 185 -18.50 13.30 16.09
CA LEU A 185 -18.31 13.54 14.67
C LEU A 185 -19.51 14.23 14.03
N GLY A 186 -20.73 13.94 14.52
CA GLY A 186 -21.95 14.61 14.09
C GLY A 186 -21.90 16.13 14.23
N GLY A 187 -21.20 16.65 15.24
CA GLY A 187 -21.00 18.08 15.50
C GLY A 187 -19.87 18.74 14.70
N CYS A 188 -19.08 17.98 13.94
CA CYS A 188 -18.03 18.53 13.09
C CYS A 188 -18.61 19.07 11.77
N ASP A 189 -18.12 20.22 11.34
CA ASP A 189 -18.46 20.80 10.05
C ASP A 189 -18.15 19.84 8.90
N ARG A 190 -19.06 19.77 7.92
CA ARG A 190 -18.83 19.02 6.69
C ARG A 190 -17.93 19.80 5.73
N MET A 191 -16.98 19.10 5.13
CA MET A 191 -16.23 19.59 3.98
C MET A 191 -17.18 19.67 2.78
N VAL A 192 -17.09 20.73 1.97
CA VAL A 192 -17.91 20.88 0.77
C VAL A 192 -17.59 19.72 -0.17
N ARG A 193 -18.55 18.80 -0.37
CA ARG A 193 -18.43 17.75 -1.39
C ARG A 193 -18.66 18.39 -2.74
N ARG A 194 -17.61 18.49 -3.56
CA ARG A 194 -17.79 18.74 -4.99
C ARG A 194 -18.58 17.56 -5.57
N PRO A 195 -19.62 17.81 -6.38
CA PRO A 195 -20.45 16.75 -6.92
C PRO A 195 -19.57 15.81 -7.79
N TYR A 196 -19.52 14.54 -7.40
CA TYR A 196 -18.99 13.41 -8.19
C TYR A 196 -17.49 13.34 -8.53
N ASP A 197 -16.58 13.59 -7.57
CA ASP A 197 -15.13 13.40 -7.80
C ASP A 197 -14.42 12.35 -6.89
N SER A 198 -15.13 11.69 -5.96
CA SER A 198 -14.48 10.90 -4.89
C SER A 198 -14.40 9.37 -5.10
N TYR A 199 -15.00 8.80 -6.15
CA TYR A 199 -14.98 7.33 -6.36
C TYR A 199 -14.82 6.89 -7.82
N LEU A 200 -15.03 7.79 -8.80
CA LEU A 200 -14.89 7.45 -10.22
C LEU A 200 -13.45 7.57 -10.73
N TYR A 201 -12.62 8.37 -10.03
CA TYR A 201 -11.19 8.47 -10.28
C TYR A 201 -10.44 8.28 -8.96
N TYR A 202 -10.04 7.04 -8.66
CA TYR A 202 -9.08 6.69 -7.59
C TYR A 202 -7.75 7.47 -7.66
N GLU A 203 -7.60 8.33 -8.66
CA GLU A 203 -6.39 8.97 -9.10
C GLU A 203 -6.15 10.35 -8.46
N ASN A 204 -7.15 10.92 -7.75
CA ASN A 204 -7.07 12.25 -7.14
C ASN A 204 -7.18 12.25 -5.60
N ILE A 205 -7.23 11.07 -4.97
CA ILE A 205 -7.48 10.91 -3.54
C ILE A 205 -6.16 10.65 -2.81
N MET A 206 -5.99 11.32 -1.68
CA MET A 206 -4.90 11.00 -0.76
C MET A 206 -5.28 9.77 0.07
N PHE A 207 -4.69 8.62 -0.27
CA PHE A 207 -4.94 7.36 0.41
C PHE A 207 -4.22 7.27 1.77
N GLY A 208 -4.92 6.74 2.78
CA GLY A 208 -4.33 6.32 4.07
C GLY A 208 -3.83 7.43 4.99
N ARG A 209 -3.88 8.71 4.60
CA ARG A 209 -3.35 9.85 5.40
C ARG A 209 -4.42 10.66 6.09
N HIS A 210 -5.48 10.00 6.55
CA HIS A 210 -6.65 10.67 7.13
C HIS A 210 -6.27 11.52 8.36
N ALA A 211 -5.46 10.97 9.27
CA ALA A 211 -5.03 11.67 10.47
C ALA A 211 -4.10 12.85 10.17
N GLU A 212 -3.09 12.65 9.32
CA GLU A 212 -2.13 13.70 8.97
C GLU A 212 -2.78 14.82 8.16
N LYS A 213 -3.76 14.49 7.30
CA LYS A 213 -4.61 15.47 6.61
C LYS A 213 -5.36 16.34 7.62
N GLN A 214 -6.01 15.74 8.62
CA GLN A 214 -6.70 16.49 9.68
C GLN A 214 -5.74 17.34 10.53
N MET A 215 -4.57 16.81 10.90
CA MET A 215 -3.56 17.60 11.63
C MET A 215 -3.10 18.84 10.84
N LEU A 216 -2.87 18.68 9.53
CA LEU A 216 -2.47 19.79 8.67
C LEU A 216 -3.60 20.80 8.47
N LEU A 217 -4.84 20.35 8.27
CA LEU A 217 -6.02 21.21 8.20
C LEU A 217 -6.19 22.02 9.49
N ASN A 218 -6.10 21.37 10.65
CA ASN A 218 -6.20 22.03 11.95
C ASN A 218 -5.14 23.11 12.10
N PHE A 219 -3.89 22.80 11.73
CA PHE A 219 -2.82 23.80 11.73
C PHE A 219 -3.12 24.98 10.81
N LEU A 220 -3.60 24.75 9.59
CA LEU A 220 -3.82 25.84 8.62
C LEU A 220 -5.04 26.70 8.94
N LEU A 221 -6.11 26.10 9.48
CA LEU A 221 -7.37 26.77 9.79
C LEU A 221 -7.39 27.42 11.18
N GLN A 222 -6.48 27.03 12.08
CA GLN A 222 -6.35 27.64 13.40
C GLN A 222 -6.04 29.14 13.29
N GLN A 223 -6.79 29.95 14.04
CA GLN A 223 -6.53 31.37 14.17
C GLN A 223 -5.37 31.61 15.15
N ASN A 224 -4.44 32.47 14.78
CA ASN A 224 -3.36 32.90 15.66
C ASN A 224 -3.89 33.99 16.60
N THR A 225 -3.45 34.00 17.85
CA THR A 225 -3.84 35.06 18.79
C THR A 225 -3.10 36.36 18.44
N PRO A 226 -3.65 37.54 18.81
CA PRO A 226 -2.98 38.80 18.55
C PRO A 226 -1.63 38.87 19.28
N GLY A 227 -0.52 38.84 18.53
CA GLY A 227 0.84 38.89 19.07
C GLY A 227 1.68 37.64 18.82
N ASP A 228 1.09 36.56 18.31
CA ASP A 228 1.83 35.32 18.01
C ASP A 228 2.81 35.49 16.85
N GLU A 229 3.99 34.88 17.01
CA GLU A 229 4.94 34.69 15.91
C GLU A 229 4.32 33.83 14.78
N PRO A 230 4.78 33.97 13.53
CA PRO A 230 4.31 33.13 12.43
C PRO A 230 4.46 31.64 12.77
N SER A 231 3.36 30.90 12.65
CA SER A 231 3.37 29.49 12.99
C SER A 231 4.10 28.70 11.90
N VAL A 232 5.04 27.86 12.33
CA VAL A 232 5.85 26.96 11.50
C VAL A 232 5.54 25.52 11.84
N LEU A 233 5.10 24.74 10.85
CA LEU A 233 4.82 23.31 10.96
C LEU A 233 5.81 22.49 10.12
N PRO A 234 6.66 21.67 10.75
CA PRO A 234 7.48 20.69 10.03
C PRO A 234 6.69 19.43 9.67
N ILE A 235 6.77 19.01 8.42
CA ILE A 235 6.33 17.70 7.90
C ILE A 235 7.58 16.91 7.51
N ILE A 236 7.84 15.85 8.26
CA ILE A 236 9.09 15.09 8.20
C ILE A 236 8.77 13.64 7.84
N GLY A 237 9.54 13.04 6.95
CA GLY A 237 9.35 11.64 6.55
C GLY A 237 10.32 11.21 5.47
N GLY A 238 10.35 9.92 5.14
CA GLY A 238 11.24 9.36 4.13
C GLY A 238 11.06 9.98 2.73
N CYS A 239 11.94 9.63 1.79
CA CYS A 239 11.72 9.96 0.40
C CYS A 239 10.44 9.28 -0.11
N THR A 240 9.71 9.93 -1.02
CA THR A 240 8.52 9.36 -1.70
C THR A 240 7.29 9.02 -0.85
N VAL A 241 7.30 9.24 0.47
CA VAL A 241 6.16 8.94 1.38
C VAL A 241 4.91 9.80 1.20
N GLY A 242 4.92 10.76 0.26
CA GLY A 242 3.75 11.59 -0.08
C GLY A 242 3.65 12.94 0.63
N LYS A 243 4.73 13.48 1.23
CA LYS A 243 4.70 14.77 1.94
C LYS A 243 4.20 15.94 1.09
N LYS A 244 4.73 16.06 -0.13
CA LYS A 244 4.28 17.10 -1.09
C LYS A 244 2.83 16.89 -1.49
N THR A 245 2.44 15.64 -1.70
CA THR A 245 1.06 15.26 -2.03
C THR A 245 0.10 15.63 -0.90
N LEU A 246 0.50 15.48 0.37
CA LEU A 246 -0.29 15.87 1.54
C LEU A 246 -0.57 17.37 1.54
N VAL A 247 0.48 18.17 1.39
CA VAL A 247 0.37 19.63 1.34
C VAL A 247 -0.47 20.07 0.15
N ALA A 248 -0.20 19.52 -1.04
CA ALA A 248 -0.96 19.82 -2.25
C ALA A 248 -2.45 19.47 -2.12
N HIS A 249 -2.77 18.33 -1.50
CA HIS A 249 -4.15 17.90 -1.28
C HIS A 249 -4.88 18.83 -0.30
N VAL A 250 -4.25 19.23 0.79
CA VAL A 250 -4.84 20.16 1.75
C VAL A 250 -4.94 21.59 1.20
N CYS A 251 -3.99 22.05 0.39
CA CYS A 251 -4.07 23.37 -0.27
C CYS A 251 -5.21 23.49 -1.28
N ARG A 252 -5.85 22.37 -1.67
CA ARG A 252 -7.04 22.36 -2.51
C ARG A 252 -8.35 22.54 -1.73
N ASP A 253 -8.30 22.39 -0.41
CA ASP A 253 -9.46 22.61 0.45
C ASP A 253 -9.95 24.05 0.35
N GLU A 254 -11.25 24.24 0.18
CA GLU A 254 -11.85 25.55 -0.07
C GLU A 254 -11.65 26.52 1.11
N ARG A 255 -11.67 26.03 2.35
CA ARG A 255 -11.39 26.87 3.52
C ARG A 255 -9.93 27.28 3.55
N VAL A 256 -9.01 26.39 3.16
CA VAL A 256 -7.58 26.73 3.05
C VAL A 256 -7.36 27.75 1.93
N GLN A 257 -7.94 27.55 0.74
CA GLN A 257 -7.83 28.49 -0.39
C GLN A 257 -8.39 29.87 -0.07
N SER A 258 -9.53 29.94 0.63
CA SER A 258 -10.13 31.23 1.05
C SER A 258 -9.28 31.96 2.10
N ARG A 259 -8.42 31.25 2.83
CA ARG A 259 -7.67 31.79 3.98
C ARG A 259 -6.35 32.44 3.58
N PHE A 260 -5.74 32.01 2.50
CA PHE A 260 -4.44 32.48 2.01
C PHE A 260 -4.58 33.06 0.61
N SER A 261 -4.08 34.28 0.43
CA SER A 261 -4.09 35.00 -0.85
C SER A 261 -3.18 34.34 -1.89
N SER A 262 -2.13 33.65 -1.43
CA SER A 262 -1.17 32.96 -2.30
C SER A 262 -0.43 31.87 -1.53
N VAL A 263 0.01 30.84 -2.27
CA VAL A 263 0.86 29.76 -1.79
C VAL A 263 2.21 29.86 -2.48
N LEU A 264 3.27 29.96 -1.69
CA LEU A 264 4.62 30.20 -2.15
C LEU A 264 5.48 28.96 -1.91
N HIS A 265 6.04 28.39 -2.96
CA HIS A 265 6.89 27.20 -2.89
C HIS A 265 8.37 27.58 -3.00
N LEU A 266 9.16 27.22 -1.99
CA LEU A 266 10.58 27.52 -1.91
C LEU A 266 11.40 26.25 -1.71
N SER A 267 12.60 26.23 -2.29
CA SER A 267 13.64 25.28 -1.89
C SER A 267 14.52 25.90 -0.81
N GLY A 268 15.14 25.06 0.02
CA GLY A 268 16.09 25.48 1.06
C GLY A 268 17.21 26.38 0.53
N GLU A 269 17.68 26.12 -0.70
CA GLU A 269 18.73 26.91 -1.37
C GLU A 269 18.26 28.31 -1.80
N ASN A 270 16.95 28.51 -1.94
CA ASN A 270 16.35 29.78 -2.35
C ASN A 270 15.74 30.55 -1.17
N LEU A 271 15.98 30.10 0.08
CA LEU A 271 15.46 30.73 1.29
C LEU A 271 15.80 32.22 1.39
N LEU A 272 17.04 32.59 1.09
CA LEU A 272 17.51 33.98 1.24
C LEU A 272 17.24 34.84 0.01
N LYS A 273 17.12 34.24 -1.18
CA LYS A 273 16.83 34.98 -2.42
C LYS A 273 15.47 35.66 -2.39
N ILE A 274 14.53 35.11 -1.63
CA ILE A 274 13.19 35.69 -1.54
C ILE A 274 13.15 37.02 -0.78
N LEU A 275 14.18 37.32 0.01
CA LEU A 275 14.28 38.58 0.76
C LEU A 275 14.29 39.79 -0.19
N GLU A 276 14.73 39.61 -1.43
CA GLU A 276 14.78 40.64 -2.47
C GLU A 276 13.39 40.99 -3.06
N HIS A 277 12.37 40.16 -2.81
CA HIS A 277 11.01 40.31 -3.35
C HIS A 277 9.98 40.74 -2.30
N GLU A 278 10.41 41.35 -1.20
CA GLU A 278 9.55 41.71 -0.07
C GLU A 278 8.39 42.65 -0.47
N SER A 279 8.60 43.58 -1.40
CA SER A 279 7.63 44.62 -1.76
C SER A 279 6.42 44.13 -2.57
N THR A 280 6.46 42.91 -3.13
CA THR A 280 5.39 42.35 -3.97
C THR A 280 4.46 41.39 -3.22
N MET A 281 4.74 41.07 -1.95
CA MET A 281 4.04 40.04 -1.19
C MET A 281 2.91 40.64 -0.34
N LEU A 282 1.76 40.87 -0.96
CA LEU A 282 0.55 41.37 -0.30
C LEU A 282 -0.41 40.24 0.11
N GLY A 283 -1.07 40.42 1.25
CA GLY A 283 -2.06 39.47 1.77
C GLY A 283 -1.46 38.33 2.59
N LYS A 284 -2.32 37.43 3.07
CA LYS A 284 -1.92 36.32 3.94
C LYS A 284 -1.33 35.20 3.11
N MET A 285 -0.12 34.78 3.41
CA MET A 285 0.60 33.79 2.60
C MET A 285 0.74 32.44 3.31
N LEU A 286 0.71 31.38 2.53
CA LEU A 286 1.19 30.07 2.95
C LEU A 286 2.54 29.80 2.29
N VAL A 287 3.60 29.71 3.09
CA VAL A 287 4.96 29.47 2.59
C VAL A 287 5.32 28.00 2.79
N VAL A 288 5.55 27.27 1.71
CA VAL A 288 5.94 25.86 1.71
C VAL A 288 7.40 25.76 1.33
N VAL A 289 8.24 25.34 2.28
CA VAL A 289 9.70 25.29 2.12
C VAL A 289 10.18 23.84 2.10
N GLU A 290 10.91 23.44 1.07
CA GLU A 290 11.48 22.10 0.96
C GLU A 290 12.98 22.08 1.32
N PHE A 291 13.33 21.30 2.34
CA PHE A 291 14.71 21.09 2.76
C PHE A 291 15.24 19.74 2.27
N ALA A 292 16.03 19.79 1.20
CA ALA A 292 16.79 18.65 0.68
C ALA A 292 18.09 18.38 1.48
N SER A 293 18.67 19.43 2.06
CA SER A 293 19.91 19.43 2.84
C SER A 293 19.72 20.16 4.18
N ASN A 294 20.73 20.09 5.06
CA ASN A 294 20.68 20.77 6.34
C ASN A 294 20.80 22.28 6.14
N ILE A 295 19.89 23.04 6.74
CA ILE A 295 19.88 24.50 6.71
C ILE A 295 20.55 25.05 7.96
N ASP A 296 21.39 26.06 7.77
CA ASP A 296 22.04 26.78 8.86
C ASP A 296 21.03 27.54 9.72
N ASP A 297 21.28 27.59 11.03
CA ASP A 297 20.37 28.24 11.97
C ASP A 297 20.29 29.75 11.74
N ASN A 298 21.37 30.39 11.27
CA ASN A 298 21.40 31.81 10.96
C ASN A 298 20.59 32.13 9.70
N ASP A 299 20.70 31.31 8.67
CA ASP A 299 19.89 31.45 7.45
C ASP A 299 18.41 31.31 7.77
N TRP A 300 18.05 30.30 8.59
CA TRP A 300 16.69 30.14 9.06
C TRP A 300 16.20 31.34 9.88
N ARG A 301 17.01 31.86 10.82
CA ARG A 301 16.65 33.05 11.62
C ARG A 301 16.38 34.26 10.74
N THR A 302 17.19 34.46 9.71
CA THR A 302 17.05 35.56 8.75
C THR A 302 15.74 35.42 7.97
N PHE A 303 15.48 34.23 7.42
CA PHE A 303 14.23 33.92 6.75
C PHE A 303 13.01 34.08 7.68
N HIS A 304 13.09 33.57 8.91
CA HIS A 304 12.00 33.67 9.88
C HIS A 304 11.70 35.13 10.26
N SER A 305 12.73 35.98 10.37
CA SER A 305 12.56 37.44 10.54
C SER A 305 11.80 38.07 9.37
N PHE A 306 12.08 37.63 8.14
CA PHE A 306 11.28 38.03 6.98
C PHE A 306 9.83 37.58 7.08
N VAL A 307 9.57 36.32 7.44
CA VAL A 307 8.20 35.81 7.60
C VAL A 307 7.43 36.60 8.66
N LYS A 308 8.07 37.07 9.73
CA LYS A 308 7.45 37.94 10.76
C LYS A 308 6.92 39.26 10.19
N ARG A 309 7.47 39.75 9.07
CA ARG A 309 7.04 40.98 8.39
C ARG A 309 5.88 40.75 7.42
N LEU A 310 5.57 39.50 7.06
CA LEU A 310 4.43 39.17 6.22
C LEU A 310 3.09 39.46 6.93
N ALA A 311 2.01 39.49 6.16
CA ALA A 311 0.69 39.78 6.71
C ALA A 311 0.31 38.79 7.84
N ARG A 312 -0.36 39.32 8.87
CA ARG A 312 -0.77 38.53 10.04
C ARG A 312 -1.59 37.30 9.67
N GLY A 313 -1.24 36.18 10.27
CA GLY A 313 -1.86 34.88 10.00
C GLY A 313 -1.32 34.18 8.76
N SER A 314 -0.18 34.63 8.21
CA SER A 314 0.66 33.83 7.32
C SER A 314 1.28 32.67 8.08
N LYS A 315 1.47 31.53 7.39
CA LYS A 315 1.99 30.30 8.00
C LYS A 315 3.08 29.68 7.14
N VAL A 316 3.96 28.92 7.79
CA VAL A 316 5.05 28.21 7.12
C VAL A 316 4.88 26.71 7.31
N ILE A 317 5.01 25.96 6.22
CA ILE A 317 5.16 24.51 6.22
C ILE A 317 6.58 24.18 5.77
N ILE A 318 7.29 23.38 6.56
CA ILE A 318 8.58 22.81 6.17
C ILE A 318 8.35 21.38 5.71
N ILE A 319 8.81 21.01 4.51
CA ILE A 319 8.86 19.63 4.04
C ILE A 319 10.31 19.16 4.08
N SER A 320 10.61 18.10 4.82
CA SER A 320 11.97 17.54 4.83
C SER A 320 12.02 16.02 5.03
N LYS A 321 13.15 15.43 4.64
CA LYS A 321 13.56 14.08 5.07
C LYS A 321 14.44 14.08 6.32
N LEU A 322 14.92 15.25 6.74
CA LEU A 322 15.86 15.40 7.84
C LEU A 322 15.09 15.61 9.15
N GLN A 323 15.25 14.70 10.10
CA GLN A 323 14.61 14.82 11.42
C GLN A 323 15.03 16.10 12.16
N ARG A 324 16.27 16.58 11.92
CA ARG A 324 16.79 17.83 12.50
C ARG A 324 15.97 19.06 12.12
N SER A 325 15.28 19.07 10.98
CA SER A 325 14.41 20.19 10.58
C SER A 325 13.23 20.40 11.52
N ALA A 326 12.93 19.45 12.42
CA ALA A 326 11.95 19.62 13.48
C ALA A 326 12.25 20.82 14.40
N ARG A 327 13.54 21.16 14.59
CA ARG A 327 13.98 22.26 15.47
C ARG A 327 13.46 23.63 15.05
N PHE A 328 13.07 23.77 13.79
CA PHE A 328 12.55 25.01 13.22
C PHE A 328 11.03 25.17 13.41
N GLY A 329 10.35 24.14 13.91
CA GLY A 329 8.92 24.16 14.13
C GLY A 329 8.52 24.94 15.37
N SER A 330 7.44 25.71 15.27
CA SER A 330 6.74 26.30 16.42
C SER A 330 5.70 25.36 17.04
N VAL A 331 5.32 24.31 16.29
CA VAL A 331 4.35 23.28 16.71
C VAL A 331 4.94 21.88 16.50
N LYS A 332 4.30 20.87 17.11
CA LYS A 332 4.72 19.47 16.98
C LYS A 332 4.79 19.07 15.50
N PRO A 333 5.90 18.49 15.02
CA PRO A 333 6.01 18.01 13.65
C PRO A 333 4.99 16.93 13.31
N ILE A 334 4.54 16.90 12.05
CA ILE A 334 3.85 15.76 11.47
C ILE A 334 4.91 14.81 10.92
N PHE A 335 4.95 13.59 11.45
CA PHE A 335 5.80 12.52 10.93
C PHE A 335 5.00 11.67 9.95
N LEU A 336 5.45 11.65 8.69
CA LEU A 336 4.83 10.86 7.63
C LEU A 336 5.66 9.59 7.40
N ASN A 337 5.20 8.49 8.00
CA ASN A 337 5.82 7.17 7.90
C ASN A 337 5.47 6.47 6.58
N ASN A 338 6.13 5.38 6.23
CA ASN A 338 5.66 4.52 5.14
C ASN A 338 4.28 3.95 5.46
N LEU A 339 3.49 3.62 4.42
CA LEU A 339 2.25 2.88 4.61
C LEU A 339 2.56 1.50 5.19
N SER A 340 1.69 0.98 6.04
CA SER A 340 1.78 -0.42 6.47
C SER A 340 1.60 -1.36 5.26
N PHE A 341 1.99 -2.62 5.42
CA PHE A 341 1.78 -3.60 4.34
C PHE A 341 0.30 -3.74 4.00
N GLU A 342 -0.58 -3.73 5.00
CA GLU A 342 -2.03 -3.84 4.85
C GLU A 342 -2.63 -2.64 4.13
N GLU A 343 -2.18 -1.43 4.47
CA GLU A 343 -2.56 -0.19 3.77
C GLU A 343 -2.10 -0.20 2.32
N LEU A 344 -0.83 -0.53 2.08
CA LEU A 344 -0.26 -0.61 0.75
C LEU A 344 -0.95 -1.69 -0.09
N TRP A 345 -1.20 -2.86 0.50
CA TRP A 345 -1.92 -3.96 -0.13
C TRP A 345 -3.31 -3.51 -0.57
N TYR A 346 -4.07 -2.86 0.32
CA TYR A 346 -5.39 -2.35 0.01
C TYR A 346 -5.35 -1.34 -1.14
N LEU A 347 -4.41 -0.38 -1.09
CA LEU A 347 -4.21 0.61 -2.14
C LEU A 347 -3.87 -0.05 -3.48
N PHE A 348 -2.84 -0.89 -3.50
CA PHE A 348 -2.35 -1.51 -4.72
C PHE A 348 -3.39 -2.43 -5.34
N LYS A 349 -4.08 -3.25 -4.53
CA LYS A 349 -5.21 -4.08 -5.00
C LYS A 349 -6.30 -3.22 -5.62
N THR A 350 -6.68 -2.13 -4.97
CA THR A 350 -7.72 -1.21 -5.49
C THR A 350 -7.30 -0.61 -6.83
N LEU A 351 -6.05 -0.15 -6.95
CA LEU A 351 -5.55 0.47 -8.18
C LEU A 351 -5.35 -0.55 -9.33
N ALA A 352 -4.79 -1.73 -9.03
CA ALA A 352 -4.42 -2.72 -10.04
C ALA A 352 -5.63 -3.44 -10.64
N PHE A 353 -6.74 -3.53 -9.91
CA PHE A 353 -8.01 -4.06 -10.43
C PHE A 353 -8.93 -2.95 -10.96
N GLY A 354 -8.80 -1.71 -10.46
CA GLY A 354 -9.62 -0.59 -10.89
C GLY A 354 -11.11 -0.86 -10.63
N SER A 355 -11.92 -0.86 -11.69
CA SER A 355 -13.35 -1.19 -11.62
C SER A 355 -13.66 -2.69 -11.67
N ALA A 356 -12.67 -3.54 -11.99
CA ALA A 356 -12.88 -4.97 -12.06
C ALA A 356 -13.02 -5.59 -10.66
N ASN A 357 -13.91 -6.57 -10.53
CA ASN A 357 -14.11 -7.27 -9.28
C ASN A 357 -13.01 -8.33 -9.07
N PRO A 358 -12.16 -8.23 -8.02
CA PRO A 358 -11.11 -9.22 -7.77
C PRO A 358 -11.64 -10.64 -7.56
N GLU A 359 -12.89 -10.80 -7.12
CA GLU A 359 -13.53 -12.12 -6.92
C GLU A 359 -13.77 -12.87 -8.24
N GLU A 360 -13.91 -12.14 -9.36
CA GLU A 360 -14.02 -12.72 -10.71
C GLU A 360 -12.66 -13.13 -11.28
N HIS A 361 -11.57 -12.65 -10.66
CA HIS A 361 -10.18 -12.89 -11.06
C HIS A 361 -9.32 -13.46 -9.92
N PRO A 362 -9.73 -14.54 -9.24
CA PRO A 362 -9.12 -14.97 -7.97
C PRO A 362 -7.66 -15.44 -8.12
N ARG A 363 -7.21 -15.80 -9.33
CA ARG A 363 -5.81 -16.16 -9.60
C ARG A 363 -4.88 -14.94 -9.69
N LEU A 364 -5.41 -13.75 -9.99
CA LEU A 364 -4.60 -12.52 -10.06
C LEU A 364 -4.28 -11.97 -8.68
N VAL A 365 -5.14 -12.20 -7.68
CA VAL A 365 -4.99 -11.62 -6.34
C VAL A 365 -3.69 -12.06 -5.65
N PRO A 366 -3.28 -13.35 -5.65
CA PRO A 366 -1.97 -13.75 -5.12
C PRO A 366 -0.80 -13.08 -5.85
N ILE A 367 -0.89 -12.90 -7.17
CA ILE A 367 0.14 -12.23 -7.97
C ILE A 367 0.23 -10.74 -7.57
N ALA A 368 -0.94 -10.10 -7.39
CA ALA A 368 -1.04 -8.74 -6.88
C ALA A 368 -0.38 -8.59 -5.51
N GLN A 369 -0.58 -9.58 -4.63
CA GLN A 369 -0.02 -9.57 -3.28
C GLN A 369 1.50 -9.68 -3.30
N GLU A 370 2.07 -10.49 -4.20
CA GLU A 370 3.52 -10.55 -4.41
C GLU A 370 4.08 -9.22 -4.94
N TYR A 371 3.36 -8.54 -5.84
CA TYR A 371 3.71 -7.17 -6.23
C TYR A 371 3.69 -6.20 -5.05
N ALA A 372 2.64 -6.24 -4.23
CA ALA A 372 2.53 -5.37 -3.06
C ALA A 372 3.68 -5.62 -2.07
N LYS A 373 4.10 -6.86 -1.86
CA LYS A 373 5.28 -7.18 -1.01
C LYS A 373 6.55 -6.54 -1.57
N MET A 374 6.80 -6.65 -2.88
CA MET A 374 7.97 -6.01 -3.51
C MET A 374 7.92 -4.48 -3.35
N LEU A 375 6.76 -3.87 -3.64
CA LEU A 375 6.55 -2.42 -3.51
C LEU A 375 6.73 -1.94 -2.06
N HIS A 376 6.30 -2.75 -1.09
CA HIS A 376 6.47 -2.47 0.33
C HIS A 376 7.95 -2.47 0.73
N MET A 377 8.71 -3.46 0.25
CA MET A 377 10.15 -3.55 0.52
C MET A 377 10.95 -2.40 -0.12
N GLU A 378 10.51 -1.91 -1.28
CA GLU A 378 11.10 -0.73 -1.92
C GLU A 378 10.79 0.57 -1.15
N GLU A 379 9.80 0.56 -0.26
CA GLU A 379 9.31 1.71 0.52
C GLU A 379 9.01 2.95 -0.35
N SER A 380 8.56 2.73 -1.59
CA SER A 380 8.39 3.79 -2.58
C SER A 380 6.98 3.84 -3.16
N LEU A 381 6.26 4.92 -2.88
CA LEU A 381 4.92 5.14 -3.45
C LEU A 381 4.96 5.57 -4.92
N LEU A 382 6.12 5.99 -5.45
CA LEU A 382 6.23 6.52 -6.82
C LEU A 382 5.86 5.48 -7.88
N VAL A 383 6.13 4.20 -7.63
CA VAL A 383 6.04 3.15 -8.64
C VAL A 383 4.68 2.43 -8.62
N ILE A 384 3.85 2.68 -7.60
CA ILE A 384 2.54 2.03 -7.41
C ILE A 384 1.62 2.33 -8.60
N ASN A 385 1.36 3.62 -8.88
CA ASN A 385 0.40 4.01 -9.93
C ASN A 385 0.81 3.51 -11.31
N PRO A 386 2.04 3.75 -11.81
CA PRO A 386 2.43 3.25 -13.14
C PRO A 386 2.27 1.74 -13.29
N VAL A 387 2.64 0.96 -12.26
CA VAL A 387 2.53 -0.51 -12.32
C VAL A 387 1.07 -0.94 -12.29
N ALA A 388 0.29 -0.38 -11.37
CA ALA A 388 -1.14 -0.68 -11.27
C ALA A 388 -1.87 -0.32 -12.57
N ASP A 389 -1.51 0.80 -13.20
CA ASP A 389 -2.09 1.25 -14.48
C ASP A 389 -1.79 0.29 -15.63
N VAL A 390 -0.58 -0.26 -15.71
CA VAL A 390 -0.25 -1.29 -16.72
C VAL A 390 -1.00 -2.59 -16.46
N LEU A 391 -1.09 -3.01 -15.18
CA LEU A 391 -1.75 -4.27 -14.81
C LEU A 391 -3.26 -4.23 -15.02
N ARG A 392 -3.93 -3.12 -14.68
CA ARG A 392 -5.38 -2.97 -14.84
C ARG A 392 -5.83 -3.00 -16.30
N ASN A 393 -4.96 -2.59 -17.23
CA ASN A 393 -5.23 -2.60 -18.66
C ASN A 393 -5.21 -4.00 -19.28
N ASN A 394 -4.71 -5.02 -18.55
CA ASN A 394 -4.67 -6.40 -19.03
C ASN A 394 -4.77 -7.40 -17.88
N LEU A 395 -6.00 -7.85 -17.58
CA LEU A 395 -6.31 -8.81 -16.50
C LEU A 395 -6.02 -10.27 -16.90
N ASN A 396 -4.88 -10.53 -17.53
CA ASN A 396 -4.41 -11.86 -17.88
C ASN A 396 -3.35 -12.37 -16.90
N VAL A 397 -3.52 -13.60 -16.40
CA VAL A 397 -2.62 -14.23 -15.42
C VAL A 397 -1.18 -14.33 -15.93
N GLN A 398 -0.99 -14.74 -17.18
CA GLN A 398 0.35 -14.90 -17.76
C GLN A 398 1.03 -13.54 -17.96
N PHE A 399 0.27 -12.51 -18.34
CA PHE A 399 0.77 -11.15 -18.45
C PHE A 399 1.27 -10.62 -17.10
N TRP A 400 0.47 -10.76 -16.04
CA TRP A 400 0.85 -10.32 -14.69
C TRP A 400 2.07 -11.07 -14.17
N LEU A 401 2.13 -12.39 -14.37
CA LEU A 401 3.31 -13.19 -14.00
C LEU A 401 4.57 -12.79 -14.78
N PHE A 402 4.43 -12.51 -16.07
CA PHE A 402 5.55 -12.08 -16.91
C PHE A 402 6.14 -10.76 -16.43
N LEU A 403 5.29 -9.76 -16.19
CA LEU A 403 5.73 -8.47 -15.66
C LEU A 403 6.32 -8.60 -14.25
N LEU A 404 5.77 -9.47 -13.40
CA LEU A 404 6.28 -9.68 -12.05
C LEU A 404 7.72 -10.23 -12.09
N LYS A 405 7.97 -11.19 -12.99
CA LYS A 405 9.32 -11.75 -13.22
C LYS A 405 10.28 -10.70 -13.75
N LYS A 406 9.87 -9.88 -14.72
CA LYS A 406 10.69 -8.77 -15.23
C LYS A 406 11.07 -7.80 -14.11
N ARG A 407 10.11 -7.40 -13.28
CA ARG A 407 10.36 -6.54 -12.13
C ARG A 407 11.37 -7.17 -11.19
N ARG A 408 11.16 -8.42 -10.77
CA ARG A 408 12.07 -9.13 -9.87
C ARG A 408 13.52 -9.14 -10.39
N ARG A 409 13.73 -9.49 -11.66
CA ARG A 409 15.06 -9.47 -12.28
C ARG A 409 15.69 -8.08 -12.30
N MET A 410 14.88 -7.03 -12.55
CA MET A 410 15.35 -5.65 -12.49
C MET A 410 15.83 -5.28 -11.08
N LEU A 411 15.06 -5.63 -10.04
CA LEU A 411 15.45 -5.38 -8.65
C LEU A 411 16.76 -6.10 -8.30
N GLU A 412 16.87 -7.39 -8.63
CA GLU A 412 18.05 -8.21 -8.39
C GLU A 412 19.29 -7.68 -9.14
N ARG A 413 19.12 -7.28 -10.40
CA ARG A 413 20.19 -6.70 -11.22
C ARG A 413 20.70 -5.39 -10.61
N ASN A 414 19.82 -4.48 -10.21
CA ASN A 414 20.23 -3.21 -9.59
C ASN A 414 20.95 -3.45 -8.26
N LEU A 415 20.43 -4.34 -7.42
CA LEU A 415 21.09 -4.72 -6.17
C LEU A 415 22.49 -5.31 -6.43
N SER A 416 22.62 -6.17 -7.44
CA SER A 416 23.91 -6.75 -7.82
C SER A 416 24.91 -5.74 -8.39
N ILE A 417 24.44 -4.73 -9.14
CA ILE A 417 25.32 -3.71 -9.76
C ILE A 417 25.79 -2.69 -8.71
N TYR A 418 24.89 -2.23 -7.85
CA TYR A 418 25.17 -1.11 -6.95
C TYR A 418 25.41 -1.52 -5.49
N GLY A 419 25.10 -2.76 -5.12
CA GLY A 419 25.30 -3.29 -3.75
C GLY A 419 24.41 -2.63 -2.69
N VAL A 420 23.41 -1.86 -3.10
CA VAL A 420 22.48 -1.15 -2.20
C VAL A 420 21.04 -1.34 -2.69
N ASP A 421 20.09 -1.30 -1.76
CA ASP A 421 18.67 -1.37 -2.09
C ASP A 421 18.23 -0.16 -2.93
N LEU A 422 17.21 -0.36 -3.77
CA LEU A 422 16.67 0.64 -4.69
C LEU A 422 16.25 1.94 -4.00
N LYS A 423 15.74 1.85 -2.77
CA LYS A 423 15.44 3.03 -1.95
C LYS A 423 16.67 3.92 -1.78
N ILE A 424 17.77 3.32 -1.31
CA ILE A 424 19.04 4.02 -1.08
C ILE A 424 19.61 4.53 -2.40
N GLN A 425 19.51 3.72 -3.45
CA GLN A 425 19.92 4.07 -4.81
C GLN A 425 19.23 5.37 -5.29
N MET A 426 17.90 5.44 -5.15
CA MET A 426 17.10 6.62 -5.49
C MET A 426 17.44 7.82 -4.60
N GLU A 427 17.67 7.59 -3.30
CA GLU A 427 18.03 8.66 -2.35
C GLU A 427 19.40 9.27 -2.59
N GLN A 428 20.36 8.47 -3.06
CA GLN A 428 21.74 8.88 -3.33
C GLN A 428 21.95 9.34 -4.79
N GLY A 429 20.92 9.24 -5.64
CA GLY A 429 20.96 9.69 -7.02
C GLY A 429 21.75 8.77 -7.96
N TYR A 430 21.90 7.50 -7.60
CA TYR A 430 22.54 6.52 -8.48
C TYR A 430 21.64 6.22 -9.71
N PRO A 431 22.23 5.93 -10.89
CA PRO A 431 21.47 5.52 -12.07
C PRO A 431 20.68 4.24 -11.81
N LEU A 432 19.49 4.15 -12.40
CA LEU A 432 18.59 2.99 -12.34
C LEU A 432 18.74 2.14 -13.61
N ASP A 433 19.07 0.86 -13.47
CA ASP A 433 19.11 -0.07 -14.60
C ASP A 433 17.70 -0.62 -14.87
N LEU A 434 17.15 -0.34 -16.04
CA LEU A 434 15.81 -0.74 -16.47
C LEU A 434 15.87 -1.67 -17.69
N THR A 435 17.01 -2.34 -17.89
CA THR A 435 17.24 -3.19 -19.07
C THR A 435 16.17 -4.28 -19.21
N ASP A 436 15.63 -4.81 -18.11
CA ASP A 436 14.56 -5.83 -18.14
C ASP A 436 13.22 -5.34 -18.75
N TYR A 437 13.04 -4.02 -18.89
CA TYR A 437 11.88 -3.40 -19.54
C TYR A 437 12.16 -2.93 -20.97
N ALA A 438 13.39 -3.06 -21.46
CA ALA A 438 13.79 -2.54 -22.75
C ALA A 438 14.37 -3.63 -23.66
N MET A 439 14.33 -3.39 -24.98
CA MET A 439 14.96 -4.30 -25.95
C MET A 439 16.48 -4.22 -25.96
N ASN A 440 17.05 -3.11 -25.47
CA ASN A 440 18.48 -2.83 -25.36
C ASN A 440 18.78 -2.33 -23.93
N PRO A 441 20.05 -2.39 -23.47
CA PRO A 441 20.44 -1.79 -22.19
C PRO A 441 19.85 -0.39 -22.00
N LEU A 442 19.28 -0.16 -20.83
CA LEU A 442 18.62 1.10 -20.50
C LEU A 442 18.99 1.47 -19.07
N ARG A 443 19.80 2.52 -18.93
CA ARG A 443 20.09 3.13 -17.63
C ARG A 443 19.47 4.51 -17.59
N ALA A 444 18.70 4.77 -16.54
CA ALA A 444 18.01 6.01 -16.31
C ALA A 444 18.69 6.76 -15.15
N ILE A 445 19.14 7.98 -15.40
CA ILE A 445 19.87 8.81 -14.43
C ILE A 445 18.86 9.79 -13.81
N PRO A 446 18.73 9.86 -12.48
CA PRO A 446 17.82 10.83 -11.85
C PRO A 446 18.30 12.25 -12.13
N TYR A 447 17.37 13.16 -12.44
CA TYR A 447 17.72 14.58 -12.50
C TYR A 447 18.18 15.05 -11.13
N SER A 448 19.26 15.82 -11.11
CA SER A 448 19.87 16.37 -9.91
C SER A 448 20.35 17.79 -10.19
N ALA A 449 20.88 18.50 -9.20
CA ALA A 449 21.50 19.81 -9.40
C ALA A 449 22.60 19.80 -10.49
N ILE A 450 23.18 18.64 -10.78
CA ILE A 450 24.26 18.43 -11.77
C ILE A 450 23.70 18.07 -13.16
N VAL A 451 22.52 17.44 -13.23
CA VAL A 451 21.85 17.08 -14.50
C VAL A 451 20.53 17.85 -14.57
N PRO A 452 20.49 19.03 -15.20
CA PRO A 452 19.25 19.80 -15.33
C PRO A 452 18.28 19.08 -16.27
N ARG A 453 16.98 19.20 -16.00
CA ARG A 453 15.94 18.63 -16.85
C ARG A 453 15.98 19.29 -18.24
N LYS A 454 16.33 18.50 -19.25
CA LYS A 454 16.30 18.93 -20.66
C LYS A 454 14.86 18.83 -21.18
N LYS A 455 14.12 19.95 -21.20
CA LYS A 455 12.70 19.98 -21.63
C LYS A 455 12.47 19.61 -23.10
N GLU A 456 13.50 19.74 -23.93
CA GLU A 456 13.41 19.57 -25.39
C GLU A 456 13.54 18.12 -25.87
N LEU A 457 13.86 17.17 -24.97
CA LEU A 457 14.01 15.76 -25.34
C LEU A 457 12.66 15.04 -25.48
N PRO A 458 12.57 14.01 -26.34
CA PRO A 458 11.43 13.09 -26.37
C PRO A 458 11.10 12.56 -24.98
N THR A 459 9.83 12.37 -24.68
CA THR A 459 9.37 11.94 -23.35
C THR A 459 8.57 10.66 -23.48
N VAL A 460 8.88 9.67 -22.64
CA VAL A 460 8.16 8.39 -22.54
C VAL A 460 7.85 8.09 -21.08
N THR A 461 6.68 7.54 -20.80
CA THR A 461 6.32 7.15 -19.43
C THR A 461 6.84 5.75 -19.11
N LEU A 462 7.13 5.49 -17.83
CA LEU A 462 7.49 4.15 -17.38
C LEU A 462 6.36 3.15 -17.67
N GLY A 463 5.10 3.57 -17.57
CA GLY A 463 3.95 2.73 -17.90
C GLY A 463 3.98 2.26 -19.36
N ASP A 464 4.16 3.20 -20.30
CA ASP A 464 4.23 2.90 -21.74
C ASP A 464 5.41 1.97 -22.05
N LEU A 465 6.58 2.25 -21.47
CA LEU A 465 7.78 1.43 -21.70
C LEU A 465 7.62 0.00 -21.14
N VAL A 466 6.95 -0.15 -19.99
CA VAL A 466 6.69 -1.47 -19.38
C VAL A 466 5.65 -2.24 -20.20
N ALA A 467 4.63 -1.56 -20.72
CA ALA A 467 3.59 -2.15 -21.56
C ALA A 467 4.12 -2.56 -22.93
N ASP A 468 4.91 -1.70 -23.57
CA ASP A 468 5.51 -1.93 -24.87
C ASP A 468 6.94 -1.36 -24.95
N PRO A 469 7.97 -2.24 -24.88
CA PRO A 469 9.37 -1.81 -25.01
C PRO A 469 9.72 -1.12 -26.33
N SER A 470 8.89 -1.23 -27.36
CA SER A 470 9.14 -0.66 -28.69
C SER A 470 8.89 0.85 -28.76
N VAL A 471 8.15 1.42 -27.80
CA VAL A 471 7.89 2.87 -27.71
C VAL A 471 9.14 3.68 -27.32
N ARG A 472 10.24 3.01 -26.99
CA ARG A 472 11.52 3.63 -26.66
C ARG A 472 11.97 4.58 -27.79
N PRO A 473 12.23 5.87 -27.50
CA PRO A 473 12.76 6.80 -28.49
C PRO A 473 14.18 6.41 -28.91
N LYS A 474 14.54 6.74 -30.15
CA LYS A 474 15.95 6.69 -30.60
C LYS A 474 16.68 7.89 -30.01
N GLY A 475 17.89 7.69 -29.50
CA GLY A 475 18.67 8.78 -28.90
C GLY A 475 18.43 8.99 -27.40
N GLU A 476 18.81 10.18 -26.92
CA GLU A 476 18.54 10.64 -25.57
C GLU A 476 17.04 10.92 -25.37
N PHE A 477 16.49 10.56 -24.21
CA PHE A 477 15.10 10.88 -23.89
C PHE A 477 14.84 11.01 -22.39
N ASN A 478 13.68 11.59 -22.05
CA ASN A 478 13.20 11.76 -20.69
C ASN A 478 12.25 10.60 -20.36
N LEU A 479 12.58 9.82 -19.33
CA LEU A 479 11.71 8.79 -18.78
C LEU A 479 10.89 9.38 -17.62
N VAL A 480 9.59 9.54 -17.78
CA VAL A 480 8.68 9.97 -16.70
C VAL A 480 8.29 8.73 -15.91
N THR A 481 8.85 8.59 -14.71
CA THR A 481 8.55 7.47 -13.82
C THR A 481 7.27 7.69 -13.02
N TRP A 482 6.93 8.95 -12.75
CA TRP A 482 5.70 9.31 -12.07
C TRP A 482 5.28 10.72 -12.44
N GLU A 483 3.98 10.96 -12.54
CA GLU A 483 3.41 12.29 -12.70
C GLU A 483 2.29 12.49 -11.69
N SER A 484 2.35 13.61 -10.97
CA SER A 484 1.31 13.98 -10.03
C SER A 484 0.05 14.31 -10.80
N ARG A 485 -1.06 13.65 -10.48
CA ARG A 485 -2.39 14.03 -10.97
C ARG A 485 -3.01 15.18 -10.14
N ILE A 486 -2.26 15.62 -9.12
CA ILE A 486 -2.61 16.71 -8.21
C ILE A 486 -1.67 17.91 -8.48
N PRO A 487 -2.20 19.13 -8.69
CA PRO A 487 -1.47 20.39 -8.71
C PRO A 487 -0.38 20.49 -7.65
N PRO A 488 0.83 20.92 -8.02
CA PRO A 488 1.18 21.56 -9.30
C PRO A 488 1.54 20.59 -10.46
N TYR A 489 1.07 19.33 -10.43
CA TYR A 489 1.33 18.33 -11.48
C TYR A 489 2.83 18.03 -11.68
N ASN A 490 3.57 17.98 -10.56
CA ASN A 490 4.99 17.65 -10.59
C ASN A 490 5.21 16.25 -11.17
N SER A 491 6.20 16.11 -12.05
CA SER A 491 6.65 14.81 -12.55
C SER A 491 8.01 14.44 -11.96
N ALA A 492 8.16 13.17 -11.58
CA ALA A 492 9.45 12.55 -11.37
C ALA A 492 9.92 11.99 -12.72
N SER A 493 11.09 12.44 -13.16
CA SER A 493 11.63 12.08 -14.46
C SER A 493 13.11 11.73 -14.33
N TYR A 494 13.57 10.85 -15.21
CA TYR A 494 14.95 10.42 -15.31
C TYR A 494 15.44 10.74 -16.73
N PHE A 495 16.71 11.08 -16.84
CA PHE A 495 17.39 11.22 -18.12
C PHE A 495 17.91 9.87 -18.58
N VAL A 496 17.61 9.49 -19.82
CA VAL A 496 18.17 8.28 -20.44
C VAL A 496 19.14 8.72 -21.55
N PRO A 497 20.46 8.47 -21.40
CA PRO A 497 21.44 8.82 -22.42
C PRO A 497 21.35 7.88 -23.64
N ASP A 498 21.85 8.34 -24.78
CA ASP A 498 21.97 7.53 -25.99
C ASP A 498 23.18 6.57 -25.87
N TRP A 499 22.93 5.27 -25.87
CA TRP A 499 23.95 4.25 -25.58
C TRP A 499 24.77 3.83 -26.82
N VAL A 500 25.05 4.75 -27.75
CA VAL A 500 25.82 4.43 -28.97
C VAL A 500 27.34 4.65 -28.79
N GLN A 501 27.85 5.16 -27.65
CA GLN A 501 29.29 5.54 -27.56
C GLN A 501 30.17 4.99 -26.42
N ASP A 502 29.68 4.26 -25.42
CA ASP A 502 30.54 3.84 -24.28
C ASP A 502 30.87 2.34 -24.24
N MET A 503 31.27 1.78 -25.39
CA MET A 503 32.04 0.52 -25.45
C MET A 503 33.55 0.80 -25.62
N ARG A 504 34.06 1.93 -25.09
CA ARG A 504 35.48 2.13 -24.84
C ARG A 504 35.70 2.91 -23.53
N GLU A 505 36.32 2.20 -22.60
CA GLU A 505 37.02 2.68 -21.39
C GLU A 505 36.17 3.14 -20.20
N GLY A 506 36.33 2.39 -19.10
CA GLY A 506 35.71 2.69 -17.81
C GLY A 506 36.16 4.05 -17.28
N THR A 507 35.21 4.96 -17.12
CA THR A 507 35.43 6.20 -16.37
C THR A 507 34.90 6.02 -14.95
N LEU A 508 35.82 5.75 -14.03
CA LEU A 508 35.62 5.98 -12.60
C LEU A 508 35.29 7.46 -12.38
N LEU A 509 34.17 7.76 -11.72
CA LEU A 509 33.92 9.09 -11.16
C LEU A 509 35.03 9.45 -10.16
N PRO A 510 35.51 10.71 -10.11
CA PRO A 510 36.69 11.07 -9.34
C PRO A 510 36.45 10.89 -7.83
N GLY A 511 37.29 10.05 -7.23
CA GLY A 511 37.25 9.72 -5.81
C GLY A 511 37.42 10.93 -4.91
N ARG A 512 36.58 11.01 -3.86
CA ARG A 512 36.89 11.82 -2.66
C ARG A 512 38.19 11.30 -2.07
N LYS A 513 39.24 12.14 -2.10
CA LYS A 513 40.52 11.92 -1.43
C LYS A 513 40.29 11.45 0.02
N ARG A 514 40.76 10.25 0.34
CA ARG A 514 41.08 9.84 1.71
C ARG A 514 42.06 10.86 2.27
N ARG A 515 41.73 11.49 3.40
CA ARG A 515 42.74 12.13 4.25
C ARG A 515 43.45 11.00 4.97
N GLU A 516 44.69 10.76 4.59
CA GLU A 516 45.64 9.94 5.33
C GLU A 516 45.89 10.61 6.69
N PHE A 517 45.67 9.86 7.76
CA PHE A 517 46.26 10.14 9.07
C PHE A 517 47.72 9.68 8.97
N HIS A 518 48.67 10.60 9.13
CA HIS A 518 50.04 10.23 9.48
C HIS A 518 50.13 9.99 10.99
N VAL A 519 50.61 8.79 11.29
CA VAL A 519 51.22 8.22 12.51
C VAL A 519 51.21 9.07 13.77
#